data_AF-K2FU84-F1
#
_entry.id   AF-K2FU84-F1
#
_cell.length_a   1.000
_cell.length_b   1.000
_cell.length_c   1.000
_cell.angle_alpha   90.00
_cell.angle_beta   90.00
_cell.angle_gamma   90.00
#
_symmetry.space_group_name_H-M   'P 1'
#
loop_
_entity.id
_entity.type
_entity.pdbx_description
1 polymer ?
#
loop_
_entity_poly.entity_id
_entity_poly.type
_entity_poly.pdbx_seq_one_letter_code
_entity_poly.pdbx_strand_id
1 'polypeptide(L)' 'MVEMTETANILNNATTKSLIILDEIGRGTSTYDGISIAWAVADYLLTQEGKKAKTLFATHY' A
#
# COMPACT_ATOMS: atom_id res chain seq x y z
N MET A 1 -11.09 7.58 8.07
CA MET A 1 -9.69 7.29 8.50
C MET A 1 -9.38 5.78 8.57
N VAL A 2 -10.37 4.88 8.43
CA VAL A 2 -10.21 3.41 8.46
C VAL A 2 -9.23 2.89 7.40
N GLU A 3 -9.31 3.40 6.17
CA GLU A 3 -8.44 3.02 5.03
C GLU A 3 -6.94 3.07 5.39
N MET A 4 -6.50 4.14 6.07
CA MET A 4 -5.09 4.30 6.46
C MET A 4 -4.71 3.33 7.59
N THR A 5 -5.64 3.01 8.49
CA THR A 5 -5.42 2.03 9.56
C THR A 5 -5.28 0.62 9.01
N GLU A 6 -6.12 0.24 8.04
CA GLU A 6 -6.02 -1.05 7.34
C GLU A 6 -4.72 -1.16 6.56
N THR A 7 -4.34 -0.10 5.83
CA THR A 7 -3.05 -0.02 5.12
C THR A 7 -1.88 -0.18 6.07
N ALA A 8 -1.87 0.54 7.21
CA ALA A 8 -0.82 0.41 8.22
C ALA A 8 -0.73 -1.01 8.79
N ASN A 9 -1.88 -1.67 9.01
CA ASN A 9 -1.92 -3.04 9.49
C ASN A 9 -1.29 -4.03 8.49
N ILE A 10 -1.58 -3.86 7.19
CA ILE A 10 -0.95 -4.64 6.12
C ILE A 10 0.57 -4.42 6.13
N LEU A 11 1.02 -3.16 6.12
CA LEU A 11 2.45 -2.82 6.08
C LEU A 11 3.22 -3.36 7.28
N ASN A 12 2.63 -3.37 8.47
CA ASN A 12 3.27 -3.86 9.69
C ASN A 12 3.40 -5.38 9.72
N ASN A 13 2.44 -6.11 9.14
CA ASN A 13 2.39 -7.57 9.21
C ASN A 13 2.81 -8.27 7.92
N ALA A 14 3.05 -7.53 6.84
CA ALA A 14 3.49 -8.08 5.56
C ALA A 14 4.82 -8.84 5.69
N THR A 15 4.84 -10.04 5.12
CA THR A 15 6.04 -10.88 4.98
C THR A 15 6.25 -11.27 3.53
N THR A 16 7.45 -11.76 3.17
CA THR A 16 7.75 -12.24 1.82
C THR A 16 6.85 -13.37 1.30
N LYS A 17 6.12 -14.07 2.18
CA LYS A 17 5.16 -15.12 1.82
C LYS A 17 3.71 -14.63 1.71
N SER A 18 3.48 -13.33 1.94
CA SER A 18 2.14 -12.74 1.90
C SER A 18 1.70 -12.51 0.45
N LEU A 19 0.38 -12.54 0.25
CA LEU A 19 -0.28 -12.00 -0.93
C LEU A 19 -1.03 -10.74 -0.49
N ILE A 20 -0.67 -9.60 -1.07
CA ILE A 20 -1.26 -8.30 -0.77
C ILE A 20 -2.10 -7.86 -1.96
N ILE A 21 -3.32 -7.40 -1.70
CA ILE A 21 -4.23 -6.86 -2.70
C ILE A 21 -4.68 -5.49 -2.19
N LEU A 22 -4.36 -4.45 -2.96
CA LEU A 22 -4.71 -3.06 -2.67
C LEU A 22 -5.61 -2.54 -3.79
N ASP A 23 -6.67 -1.84 -3.42
CA ASP A 23 -7.68 -1.31 -4.34
C ASP A 23 -7.92 0.17 -4.03
N GLU A 24 -7.52 1.04 -4.95
CA GLU A 24 -7.73 2.50 -4.93
C GLU A 24 -7.31 3.20 -3.62
N ILE A 25 -6.12 2.87 -3.08
CA ILE A 25 -5.56 3.60 -1.94
C ILE A 25 -5.40 5.09 -2.27
N GLY A 26 -5.80 5.95 -1.34
CA GLY A 26 -5.68 7.40 -1.44
C GLY A 26 -6.94 8.09 -1.97
N ARG A 27 -7.99 7.34 -2.34
CA ARG A 27 -9.26 7.90 -2.84
C ARG A 27 -9.92 8.89 -1.88
N GLY A 28 -9.77 8.70 -0.57
CA GLY A 28 -10.41 9.53 0.45
C GLY A 28 -9.71 10.87 0.75
N THR A 29 -8.64 11.22 0.04
CA THR A 29 -7.83 12.43 0.30
C THR A 29 -7.63 13.29 -0.97
N SER A 30 -6.86 14.37 -0.86
CA SER A 30 -6.48 15.21 -2.00
C SER A 30 -5.70 14.39 -3.03
N THR A 31 -5.79 14.74 -4.32
CA THR A 31 -5.12 14.00 -5.40
C THR A 31 -3.61 13.88 -5.18
N TYR A 32 -2.94 14.96 -4.78
CA TYR A 32 -1.50 14.94 -4.54
C TYR A 32 -1.12 14.08 -3.34
N ASP A 33 -1.89 14.13 -2.27
CA ASP A 33 -1.65 13.28 -1.09
C ASP A 33 -1.93 11.81 -1.41
N GLY A 34 -3.00 11.53 -2.16
CA GLY A 34 -3.39 10.18 -2.58
C GLY A 34 -2.31 9.52 -3.43
N ILE A 35 -1.81 10.22 -4.45
CA ILE A 35 -0.67 9.77 -5.27
C ILE A 35 0.56 9.52 -4.41
N SER A 36 0.90 10.46 -3.51
CA SER A 36 2.10 10.38 -2.67
C SER A 36 2.04 9.17 -1.73
N ILE A 37 0.88 8.91 -1.14
CA ILE A 37 0.65 7.76 -0.26
C ILE A 37 0.70 6.45 -1.08
N ALA A 38 -0.03 6.36 -2.19
CA ALA A 38 -0.07 5.16 -3.03
C ALA A 38 1.35 4.80 -3.52
N TRP A 39 2.12 5.79 -3.96
CA TRP A 39 3.51 5.60 -4.37
C TRP A 39 4.39 5.09 -3.22
N ALA A 40 4.35 5.75 -2.06
CA ALA A 40 5.17 5.36 -0.92
C ALA A 40 4.84 3.94 -0.42
N VAL A 41 3.57 3.55 -0.44
CA VAL A 41 3.10 2.19 -0.10
C VAL A 41 3.64 1.18 -1.10
N ALA A 42 3.50 1.45 -2.40
CA ALA A 42 3.98 0.55 -3.45
C ALA A 42 5.51 0.38 -3.38
N ASP A 43 6.25 1.48 -3.24
CA ASP A 43 7.71 1.45 -3.10
C ASP A 43 8.12 0.62 -1.88
N TYR A 44 7.53 0.88 -0.71
CA TYR A 44 7.83 0.15 0.52
C TYR A 44 7.62 -1.36 0.37
N LEU A 45 6.52 -1.80 -0.27
CA LEU A 45 6.24 -3.22 -0.48
C LEU A 45 7.21 -3.90 -1.46
N LEU A 46 7.86 -3.15 -2.35
CA LEU A 46 8.78 -3.68 -3.35
C LEU A 46 10.25 -3.58 -2.94
N THR A 47 10.61 -2.55 -2.18
CA THR A 47 12.00 -2.22 -1.86
C THR A 47 12.42 -2.71 -0.48
N GLN A 48 11.51 -2.73 0.50
CA GLN A 48 11.86 -3.02 1.89
C GLN A 48 12.25 -4.48 2.08
N GLU A 49 13.45 -4.69 2.64
CA GLU A 49 13.98 -6.02 2.93
C GLU A 49 13.10 -6.75 3.95
N GLY A 50 12.82 -8.03 3.70
CA GLY A 50 11.90 -8.84 4.52
C GLY A 50 10.41 -8.62 4.25
N LYS A 51 10.01 -7.61 3.44
CA LYS A 51 8.60 -7.28 3.17
C LYS A 51 8.19 -7.34 1.69
N LYS A 52 9.06 -7.86 0.83
CA LYS A 52 8.83 -8.06 -0.61
C LYS A 52 7.79 -9.13 -0.91
N ALA A 53 6.53 -8.83 -0.61
CA ALA A 53 5.38 -9.69 -0.81
C ALA A 53 4.88 -9.61 -2.26
N LYS A 54 4.21 -10.66 -2.72
CA LYS A 54 3.48 -10.60 -4.00
C LYS A 54 2.32 -9.63 -3.84
N THR A 55 2.28 -8.59 -4.66
CA THR A 55 1.33 -7.49 -4.51
C THR A 55 0.56 -7.25 -5.80
N LEU A 56 -0.76 -7.17 -5.71
CA LEU A 56 -1.64 -6.64 -6.75
C LEU A 56 -2.12 -5.27 -6.29
N PHE A 57 -1.89 -4.25 -7.10
CA PHE A 57 -2.22 -2.86 -6.78
C PHE A 57 -3.11 -2.31 -7.90
N ALA A 58 -4.40 -2.14 -7.61
CA ALA A 58 -5.34 -1.47 -8.50
C ALA A 58 -5.38 0.03 -8.15
N THR A 59 -5.15 0.90 -9.13
CA THR A 59 -5.09 2.35 -8.93
C THR A 59 -5.56 3.09 -10.19
N HIS A 60 -6.15 4.27 -9.99
CA HIS A 60 -6.44 5.25 -11.03
C HIS A 60 -5.37 6.34 -11.16
N TYR A 61 -4.45 6.39 -10.20
CA TYR A 61 -3.27 7.25 -10.18
C TYR A 61 -2.12 6.68 -11.00
#